data_AF-A0A8X6L9R7-F1
#
_entry.id   AF-A0A8X6L9R7-F1
#
_cell.length_a   1.000
_cell.length_b   1.000
_cell.length_c   1.000
_cell.angle_alpha   90.00
_cell.angle_beta   90.00
_cell.angle_gamma   90.00
#
_symmetry.space_group_name_H-M   'P 1'
#
loop_
_entity.id
_entity.type
_entity.pdbx_description
1 polymer ?
#
loop_
_entity_poly.entity_id
_entity_poly.type
_entity_poly.pdbx_seq_one_letter_code
_entity_poly.pdbx_strand_id
1 'polypeptide(L)'
;MYFFKNNFSQTFWYFSPMGCGASVDGDSDSQTSLEEWEKAQRRRRSILSDVSDADSENSVTFHKDIQEKALKASGFQQGASIAIVEDINYSAARESSTLTNASDDDRLFLDNDFPPSEVTLYHSTNRMRDPQIVWLRPHELIMRPELLVDGVSRHDIVQGVLADCWFLSSCSAVAQRPDLMGKVIPSNQPLSGEGYKGIVTFRFWRFGRWVTVYVDDLLPTKKRKLIFSRSSEPREFWVSLLEKAYAKLHGSYEALEGGQAMDALVDLTGGLAEMYVLESAPPHLYNFLLQASSNGAFITCSRKGDWKETRKADANGLVSGHAYTISAVATVKLSTGSEAYLVRIRNPWGNDTEWNGQWNDSDTNWHNIDFNTKEKIDYSKRGDGEFWMSYQDFCREFEEVTICSLTPVLTHHSTLKTNAVAETPQPATILKTVHGRWEEGKSCGGSRNNLVSFSNNPQYLLTVSPKMNRENESKCNIVVALMQLRRRCVRHPRRKMLQIAFVIFSALGAEDLRGSLLTGGSKFITRKPGQVQLISGRPPQAPSVWISRYS
;
A
#
# COMPACT_ATOMS: atom_id res chain seq x y z
N MET A 1 6.46 -4.46 5.02
CA MET A 1 7.50 -3.69 4.28
C MET A 1 8.46 -3.12 5.32
N TYR A 2 9.75 -2.96 5.02
CA TYR A 2 10.71 -2.37 5.97
C TYR A 2 11.25 -1.06 5.40
N PHE A 3 11.21 -0.01 6.22
CA PHE A 3 11.68 1.33 5.87
C PHE A 3 12.95 1.66 6.66
N PHE A 4 13.89 2.30 5.97
CA PHE A 4 15.10 2.84 6.58
C PHE A 4 15.34 4.23 6.00
N LYS A 5 15.44 5.23 6.88
CA LYS A 5 15.73 6.63 6.54
C LYS A 5 16.97 7.03 7.32
N ASN A 6 18.06 7.33 6.61
CA ASN A 6 19.30 7.75 7.24
C ASN A 6 20.03 8.79 6.38
N ASN A 7 20.81 9.62 7.06
CA ASN A 7 21.72 10.58 6.45
C ASN A 7 23.06 9.90 6.19
N PHE A 8 23.39 9.64 4.93
CA PHE A 8 24.66 9.02 4.55
C PHE A 8 25.66 10.05 4.04
N SER A 9 26.93 9.95 4.46
CA SER A 9 28.07 10.65 3.85
C SER A 9 29.10 9.62 3.31
N GLN A 10 29.56 9.86 2.08
CA GLN A 10 30.51 9.07 1.27
C GLN A 10 30.07 7.66 0.78
N THR A 11 30.87 7.07 -0.11
CA THR A 11 30.51 6.91 -1.55
C THR A 11 30.01 5.51 -1.97
N PHE A 12 29.98 4.51 -1.08
CA PHE A 12 29.59 3.14 -1.47
C PHE A 12 28.98 2.39 -0.29
N TRP A 13 27.79 1.82 -0.49
CA TRP A 13 27.10 1.02 0.52
C TRP A 13 26.60 -0.31 -0.07
N TYR A 14 26.64 -1.40 0.68
CA TYR A 14 26.09 -2.70 0.31
C TYR A 14 24.78 -2.95 1.04
N PHE A 15 23.76 -3.34 0.30
CA PHE A 15 22.47 -3.79 0.80
C PHE A 15 22.40 -5.32 0.72
N SER A 16 22.20 -5.99 1.85
CA SER A 16 21.97 -7.45 1.90
C SER A 16 20.61 -7.74 2.53
N PRO A 17 19.57 -8.11 1.74
CA PRO A 17 18.29 -8.52 2.26
C PRO A 17 18.35 -9.94 2.83
N MET A 18 17.84 -10.11 4.03
CA MET A 18 17.78 -11.36 4.80
C MET A 18 16.38 -11.96 4.73
N GLY A 19 16.29 -13.26 4.49
CA GLY A 19 15.12 -14.07 4.83
C GLY A 19 15.46 -15.01 5.99
N CYS A 20 14.53 -15.32 6.89
CA CYS A 20 14.76 -16.35 7.91
C CYS A 20 15.00 -17.73 7.25
N GLY A 21 16.04 -18.43 7.71
CA GLY A 21 16.24 -19.83 7.36
C GLY A 21 15.02 -20.64 7.79
N ALA A 22 14.41 -21.37 6.87
CA ALA A 22 13.42 -22.36 7.23
C ALA A 22 14.12 -23.42 8.10
N SER A 23 13.60 -23.65 9.30
CA SER A 23 13.88 -24.90 10.01
C SER A 23 13.35 -26.03 9.14
N VAL A 24 14.22 -27.01 8.91
CA VAL A 24 13.95 -28.25 8.20
C VAL A 24 12.85 -29.00 8.96
N ASP A 25 11.68 -29.13 8.34
CA ASP A 25 10.83 -30.30 8.50
C ASP A 25 10.45 -30.72 7.08
N GLY A 26 10.98 -31.89 6.69
CA GLY A 26 10.88 -32.42 5.34
C GLY A 26 9.44 -32.76 4.98
N ASP A 27 8.97 -32.25 3.86
CA ASP A 27 7.85 -32.82 3.11
C ASP A 27 8.07 -32.53 1.62
N SER A 28 8.07 -33.61 0.83
CA SER A 28 8.43 -33.69 -0.60
C SER A 28 7.39 -33.09 -1.57
N ASP A 29 6.40 -32.32 -1.10
CA ASP A 29 5.27 -31.82 -1.91
C ASP A 29 5.48 -30.40 -2.49
N SER A 30 6.66 -29.81 -2.29
CA SER A 30 6.97 -28.45 -2.77
C SER A 30 7.29 -28.37 -4.27
N GLN A 31 7.70 -29.48 -4.90
CA GLN A 31 7.97 -29.54 -6.35
C GLN A 31 6.71 -29.82 -7.17
N THR A 32 5.79 -30.64 -6.67
CA THR A 32 4.55 -31.04 -7.37
C THR A 32 3.61 -29.85 -7.60
N SER A 33 3.45 -28.96 -6.62
CA SER A 33 2.56 -27.78 -6.76
C SER A 33 3.11 -26.66 -7.66
N LEU A 34 4.44 -26.50 -7.72
CA LEU A 34 5.08 -25.54 -8.62
C LEU A 34 5.11 -26.07 -10.05
N GLU A 35 5.39 -27.37 -10.23
CA GLU A 35 5.37 -28.03 -11.54
C GLU A 35 3.97 -28.17 -12.12
N GLU A 36 2.93 -28.39 -11.31
CA GLU A 36 1.54 -28.42 -11.79
C GLU A 36 1.04 -27.02 -12.20
N TRP A 37 1.41 -25.99 -11.44
CA TRP A 37 1.10 -24.60 -11.80
C TRP A 37 1.90 -24.14 -13.04
N GLU A 38 3.20 -24.45 -13.11
CA GLU A 38 4.02 -24.17 -14.29
C GLU A 38 3.63 -25.01 -15.50
N LYS A 39 3.18 -26.27 -15.35
CA LYS A 39 2.59 -27.07 -16.43
C LYS A 39 1.27 -26.47 -16.91
N ALA A 40 0.43 -25.97 -16.01
CA ALA A 40 -0.78 -25.24 -16.37
C ALA A 40 -0.47 -23.93 -17.11
N GLN A 41 0.68 -23.28 -16.82
CA GLN A 41 1.14 -22.09 -17.56
C GLN A 41 1.94 -22.43 -18.85
N ARG A 42 2.58 -23.61 -18.97
CA ARG A 42 3.31 -24.06 -20.16
C ARG A 42 2.39 -24.68 -21.22
N ARG A 43 1.31 -25.38 -20.84
CA ARG A 43 0.23 -25.81 -21.77
C ARG A 43 -0.46 -24.63 -22.47
N ARG A 44 -0.34 -23.42 -21.92
CA ARG A 44 -0.83 -22.16 -22.48
C ARG A 44 0.12 -21.51 -23.50
N ARG A 45 1.29 -22.11 -23.77
CA ARG A 45 2.38 -21.49 -24.55
C ARG A 45 2.60 -22.10 -25.95
N SER A 46 1.81 -23.09 -26.37
CA SER A 46 1.96 -23.72 -27.71
C SER A 46 0.96 -23.20 -28.75
N ILE A 47 0.30 -22.07 -28.51
CA ILE A 47 -0.61 -21.47 -29.47
C ILE A 47 -0.15 -20.02 -29.68
N LEU A 48 0.40 -19.79 -30.87
CA LEU A 48 0.72 -18.54 -31.54
C LEU A 48 2.06 -17.87 -31.20
N SER A 49 3.02 -18.17 -32.08
CA SER A 49 3.96 -17.20 -32.64
C SER A 49 3.20 -16.14 -33.46
N ASP A 50 3.77 -14.94 -33.49
CA ASP A 50 3.40 -13.76 -34.27
C ASP A 50 2.34 -12.83 -33.65
N VAL A 51 2.79 -11.64 -33.21
CA VAL A 51 2.34 -10.29 -33.63
C VAL A 51 3.05 -9.23 -32.75
N SER A 52 3.38 -8.11 -33.39
CA SER A 52 4.29 -7.01 -33.03
C SER A 52 3.75 -5.97 -32.04
N ASP A 53 4.68 -5.39 -31.27
CA ASP A 53 4.53 -4.33 -30.27
C ASP A 53 4.14 -2.95 -30.85
N ALA A 54 3.10 -2.33 -30.29
CA ALA A 54 2.77 -0.91 -30.51
C ALA A 54 2.25 -0.15 -29.27
N ASP A 55 1.99 -0.81 -28.12
CA ASP A 55 1.32 -0.18 -26.96
C ASP A 55 2.23 0.10 -25.74
N SER A 56 3.53 -0.21 -25.81
CA SER A 56 4.50 0.06 -24.73
C SER A 56 4.95 1.53 -24.64
N GLU A 57 4.70 2.36 -25.66
CA GLU A 57 5.19 3.76 -25.72
C GLU A 57 4.37 4.74 -24.84
N ASN A 58 3.10 4.43 -24.53
CA ASN A 58 2.19 5.37 -23.85
C ASN A 58 2.36 5.44 -22.31
N SER A 59 2.94 4.41 -21.67
CA SER A 59 3.16 4.45 -20.19
C SER A 59 4.48 5.13 -19.81
N VAL A 60 5.46 5.14 -20.72
CA VAL A 60 6.80 5.71 -20.51
C VAL A 60 6.80 7.23 -20.76
N THR A 61 6.00 7.70 -21.73
CA THR A 61 5.88 9.12 -22.09
C THR A 61 5.25 9.98 -20.98
N PHE A 62 4.33 9.46 -20.18
CA PHE A 62 3.58 10.25 -19.20
C PHE A 62 4.33 10.53 -17.87
N HIS A 63 5.13 9.59 -17.36
CA HIS A 63 6.00 9.86 -16.20
C HIS A 63 7.09 10.89 -16.55
N LYS A 64 7.55 10.86 -17.81
CA LYS A 64 8.42 11.89 -18.38
C LYS A 64 7.73 13.25 -18.42
N ASP A 65 6.46 13.32 -18.82
CA ASP A 65 5.74 14.58 -19.01
C ASP A 65 5.41 15.32 -17.69
N ILE A 66 5.10 14.59 -16.61
CA ILE A 66 4.93 15.17 -15.26
C ILE A 66 6.27 15.63 -14.69
N GLN A 67 7.34 14.83 -14.86
CA GLN A 67 8.68 15.22 -14.43
C GLN A 67 9.20 16.40 -15.25
N GLU A 68 8.98 16.45 -16.57
CA GLU A 68 9.36 17.56 -17.45
C GLU A 68 8.57 18.84 -17.16
N LYS A 69 7.27 18.74 -16.82
CA LYS A 69 6.49 19.90 -16.35
C LYS A 69 7.00 20.41 -15.00
N ALA A 70 7.41 19.53 -14.08
CA ALA A 70 8.05 19.90 -12.82
C ALA A 70 9.48 20.46 -12.99
N LEU A 71 10.24 19.98 -13.98
CA LEU A 71 11.59 20.44 -14.35
C LEU A 71 11.56 21.77 -15.12
N LYS A 72 10.57 22.01 -15.99
CA LYS A 72 10.37 23.30 -16.69
C LYS A 72 9.93 24.42 -15.74
N ALA A 73 9.16 24.09 -14.69
CA ALA A 73 8.80 25.05 -13.65
C ALA A 73 9.98 25.46 -12.74
N SER A 74 11.11 24.74 -12.77
CA SER A 74 12.26 24.92 -11.88
C SER A 74 13.56 25.36 -12.57
N GLY A 75 13.56 25.57 -13.89
CA GLY A 75 14.64 26.28 -14.61
C GLY A 75 15.98 25.54 -14.78
N PHE A 76 16.02 24.20 -14.71
CA PHE A 76 17.27 23.44 -14.85
C PHE A 76 17.37 22.62 -16.16
N GLN A 77 18.56 22.63 -16.79
CA GLN A 77 18.87 22.00 -18.07
C GLN A 77 19.00 20.46 -18.01
N GLN A 78 18.64 19.85 -19.14
CA GLN A 78 18.68 18.43 -19.52
C GLN A 78 20.04 17.75 -19.32
N GLY A 79 20.04 16.54 -18.76
CA GLY A 79 21.24 15.69 -18.75
C GLY A 79 21.14 14.44 -17.90
N ALA A 80 20.22 13.52 -18.19
CA ALA A 80 20.35 12.09 -17.84
C ALA A 80 19.28 11.25 -18.57
N SER A 81 19.73 10.37 -19.45
CA SER A 81 18.91 9.37 -20.14
C SER A 81 18.78 8.09 -19.30
N ILE A 82 17.56 7.57 -19.18
CA ILE A 82 17.21 6.34 -18.45
C ILE A 82 17.07 5.20 -19.47
N ALA A 83 17.79 4.09 -19.26
CA ALA A 83 17.54 2.82 -19.92
C ALA A 83 16.70 1.93 -19.00
N ILE A 84 15.51 1.56 -19.46
CA ILE A 84 14.63 0.56 -18.82
C ILE A 84 14.99 -0.78 -19.45
N VAL A 85 15.46 -1.73 -18.65
CA VAL A 85 15.65 -3.11 -19.10
C VAL A 85 14.29 -3.81 -18.95
N GLU A 86 13.68 -4.14 -20.08
CA GLU A 86 12.47 -4.95 -20.17
C GLU A 86 12.77 -6.38 -19.73
N ASP A 87 11.93 -6.93 -18.86
CA ASP A 87 11.67 -8.37 -18.92
C ASP A 87 10.33 -8.76 -18.25
N ILE A 88 9.66 -9.69 -18.94
CA ILE A 88 8.40 -10.40 -18.66
C ILE A 88 7.09 -9.66 -19.03
N ASN A 89 6.76 -9.80 -20.33
CA ASN A 89 5.43 -9.71 -20.92
C ASN A 89 4.35 -10.36 -20.03
N TYR A 90 3.51 -9.51 -19.43
CA TYR A 90 2.37 -9.91 -18.59
C TYR A 90 1.20 -8.95 -18.85
N SER A 91 0.71 -8.85 -20.09
CA SER A 91 -0.61 -8.21 -20.35
C SER A 91 -1.14 -8.39 -21.78
N ALA A 92 -0.33 -8.27 -22.84
CA ALA A 92 -0.88 -8.11 -24.20
C ALA A 92 -1.65 -9.33 -24.76
N ALA A 93 -1.17 -10.56 -24.56
CA ALA A 93 -1.77 -11.75 -25.20
C ALA A 93 -3.17 -12.16 -24.66
N ARG A 94 -3.54 -11.68 -23.47
CA ARG A 94 -4.84 -12.00 -22.83
C ARG A 94 -5.88 -10.89 -23.04
N GLU A 95 -5.44 -9.68 -23.38
CA GLU A 95 -6.31 -8.53 -23.69
C GLU A 95 -7.20 -8.80 -24.91
N SER A 96 -6.65 -9.42 -25.95
CA SER A 96 -7.42 -9.71 -27.18
C SER A 96 -8.34 -10.93 -27.05
N SER A 97 -7.89 -12.02 -26.42
CA SER A 97 -8.66 -13.29 -26.35
C SER A 97 -9.83 -13.29 -25.36
N THR A 98 -9.76 -12.50 -24.28
CA THR A 98 -10.84 -12.43 -23.28
C THR A 98 -11.99 -11.52 -23.74
N LEU A 99 -11.69 -10.50 -24.55
CA LEU A 99 -12.69 -9.57 -25.13
C LEU A 99 -13.33 -10.09 -26.42
N THR A 100 -12.62 -10.93 -27.20
CA THR A 100 -13.12 -11.51 -28.46
C THR A 100 -14.00 -12.74 -28.26
N ASN A 101 -13.80 -13.56 -27.22
CA ASN A 101 -14.70 -14.68 -26.95
C ASN A 101 -16.09 -14.26 -26.40
N ALA A 102 -16.26 -13.00 -26.03
CA ALA A 102 -17.54 -12.43 -25.58
C ALA A 102 -18.30 -11.71 -26.71
N SER A 103 -17.80 -11.70 -27.95
CA SER A 103 -18.46 -11.02 -29.07
C SER A 103 -19.37 -11.91 -29.92
N ASP A 104 -19.41 -13.22 -29.70
CA ASP A 104 -20.19 -14.18 -30.53
C ASP A 104 -21.32 -14.91 -29.78
N ASP A 105 -21.46 -14.71 -28.47
CA ASP A 105 -22.53 -15.30 -27.66
C ASP A 105 -23.08 -14.17 -26.77
N ASP A 106 -24.40 -13.92 -26.77
CA ASP A 106 -25.12 -12.86 -26.00
C ASP A 106 -25.01 -13.03 -24.46
N ARG A 107 -23.97 -13.73 -23.98
CA ARG A 107 -23.76 -14.11 -22.59
C ARG A 107 -22.87 -13.11 -21.89
N LEU A 108 -23.34 -12.68 -20.71
CA LEU A 108 -22.54 -11.85 -19.80
C LEU A 108 -21.30 -12.61 -19.32
N PHE A 109 -20.19 -11.88 -19.17
CA PHE A 109 -18.92 -12.42 -18.71
C PHE A 109 -19.07 -13.14 -17.36
N LEU A 110 -18.45 -14.31 -17.27
CA LEU A 110 -18.33 -15.12 -16.06
C LEU A 110 -16.86 -15.40 -15.79
N ASP A 111 -16.40 -15.03 -14.60
CA ASP A 111 -15.00 -15.11 -14.21
C ASP A 111 -14.65 -16.53 -13.74
N ASN A 112 -14.18 -17.36 -14.66
CA ASN A 112 -13.77 -18.73 -14.34
C ASN A 112 -12.55 -18.80 -13.38
N ASP A 113 -11.75 -17.73 -13.30
CA ASP A 113 -10.61 -17.65 -12.38
C ASP A 113 -11.06 -17.24 -10.96
N PHE A 114 -12.26 -16.67 -10.82
CA PHE A 114 -12.86 -16.27 -9.54
C PHE A 114 -14.39 -16.54 -9.54
N PRO A 115 -14.81 -17.82 -9.57
CA PRO A 115 -16.20 -18.18 -9.80
C PRO A 115 -17.13 -17.78 -8.64
N PRO A 116 -18.41 -17.51 -8.90
CA PRO A 116 -19.42 -17.17 -7.89
C PRO A 116 -19.80 -18.38 -7.03
N SER A 117 -18.91 -18.79 -6.13
CA SER A 117 -19.02 -20.04 -5.37
C SER A 117 -18.26 -19.97 -4.05
N GLU A 118 -18.42 -20.98 -3.21
CA GLU A 118 -17.80 -21.02 -1.88
C GLU A 118 -16.27 -20.90 -1.92
N VAL A 119 -15.61 -21.39 -2.98
CA VAL A 119 -14.14 -21.37 -3.08
C VAL A 119 -13.54 -19.97 -3.26
N THR A 120 -14.37 -18.98 -3.62
CA THR A 120 -13.96 -17.57 -3.68
C THR A 120 -14.42 -16.78 -2.47
N LEU A 121 -15.41 -17.27 -1.71
CA LEU A 121 -15.78 -16.71 -0.41
C LEU A 121 -14.77 -17.11 0.66
N TYR A 122 -14.42 -18.40 0.70
CA TYR A 122 -13.69 -19.01 1.79
C TYR A 122 -12.49 -19.82 1.28
N HIS A 123 -11.37 -19.72 1.98
CA HIS A 123 -10.24 -20.62 1.83
C HIS A 123 -10.16 -21.65 2.98
N SER A 124 -10.87 -21.43 4.09
CA SER A 124 -10.94 -22.36 5.22
C SER A 124 -11.98 -23.45 4.97
N THR A 125 -11.61 -24.70 5.27
CA THR A 125 -12.48 -25.88 5.07
C THR A 125 -13.56 -26.02 6.14
N ASN A 126 -13.47 -25.27 7.25
CA ASN A 126 -14.34 -25.40 8.41
C ASN A 126 -15.51 -24.40 8.42
N ARG A 127 -15.57 -23.45 7.48
CA ARG A 127 -16.75 -22.58 7.36
C ARG A 127 -17.87 -23.37 6.67
N MET A 128 -18.98 -23.55 7.37
CA MET A 128 -20.17 -24.14 6.79
C MET A 128 -20.69 -23.24 5.67
N ARG A 129 -21.01 -23.86 4.52
CA ARG A 129 -21.72 -23.22 3.42
C ARG A 129 -22.99 -22.56 3.96
N ASP A 130 -23.13 -21.25 3.74
CA ASP A 130 -24.38 -20.55 4.02
C ASP A 130 -25.27 -20.62 2.77
N PRO A 131 -26.30 -21.50 2.75
CA PRO A 131 -27.15 -21.68 1.57
C PRO A 131 -27.98 -20.43 1.25
N GLN A 132 -28.01 -19.43 2.13
CA GLN A 132 -28.72 -18.17 1.90
C GLN A 132 -27.90 -17.16 1.08
N ILE A 133 -26.63 -17.43 0.82
CA ILE A 133 -25.79 -16.59 -0.03
C ILE A 133 -26.09 -16.90 -1.50
N VAL A 134 -26.51 -15.88 -2.23
CA VAL A 134 -26.75 -15.92 -3.67
C VAL A 134 -25.97 -14.81 -4.36
N TRP A 135 -25.40 -15.12 -5.51
CA TRP A 135 -24.61 -14.15 -6.29
C TRP A 135 -25.54 -13.47 -7.29
N LEU A 136 -25.60 -12.14 -7.23
CA LEU A 136 -26.46 -11.32 -8.07
C LEU A 136 -25.66 -10.18 -8.69
N ARG A 137 -25.98 -9.81 -9.93
CA ARG A 137 -25.42 -8.64 -10.61
C ARG A 137 -26.12 -7.36 -10.15
N PRO A 138 -25.47 -6.18 -10.25
CA PRO A 138 -26.06 -4.90 -9.88
C PRO A 138 -27.45 -4.64 -10.49
N HIS A 139 -27.63 -4.98 -11.78
CA HIS A 139 -28.91 -4.77 -12.48
C HIS A 139 -30.04 -5.69 -12.00
N GLU A 140 -29.71 -6.78 -11.29
CA GLU A 140 -30.69 -7.67 -10.67
C GLU A 140 -31.10 -7.17 -9.28
N LEU A 141 -30.33 -6.25 -8.69
CA LEU A 141 -30.56 -5.71 -7.35
C LEU A 141 -31.33 -4.39 -7.39
N ILE A 142 -30.94 -3.48 -8.27
CA ILE A 142 -31.50 -2.12 -8.36
C ILE A 142 -31.64 -1.67 -9.82
N MET A 143 -32.59 -0.77 -10.07
CA MET A 143 -32.73 -0.12 -11.37
C MET A 143 -31.60 0.89 -11.61
N ARG A 144 -31.06 0.89 -12.84
CA ARG A 144 -30.00 1.81 -13.28
C ARG A 144 -28.78 1.80 -12.33
N PRO A 145 -28.12 0.65 -12.16
CA PRO A 145 -26.86 0.60 -11.41
C PRO A 145 -25.76 1.36 -12.17
N GLU A 146 -24.93 2.06 -11.43
CA GLU A 146 -23.79 2.82 -11.94
C GLU A 146 -22.53 2.39 -11.18
N LEU A 147 -21.38 2.34 -11.86
CA LEU A 147 -20.13 2.04 -11.17
C LEU A 147 -19.78 3.21 -10.24
N LEU A 148 -19.85 4.44 -10.76
CA LEU A 148 -19.56 5.68 -10.06
C LEU A 148 -20.77 6.61 -10.14
N VAL A 149 -21.20 7.19 -9.02
CA VAL A 149 -22.22 8.25 -8.95
C VAL A 149 -21.57 9.50 -8.42
N ASP A 150 -21.52 10.56 -9.23
CA ASP A 150 -20.87 11.84 -8.90
C ASP A 150 -19.36 11.75 -8.55
N GLY A 151 -18.71 10.64 -8.90
CA GLY A 151 -17.27 10.45 -8.76
C GLY A 151 -16.94 9.36 -7.73
N VAL A 152 -15.86 9.57 -6.98
CA VAL A 152 -15.49 8.75 -5.83
C VAL A 152 -15.39 9.63 -4.61
N SER A 153 -15.88 9.15 -3.48
CA SER A 153 -15.87 9.87 -2.23
C SER A 153 -15.59 8.90 -1.08
N ARG A 154 -14.92 9.43 -0.05
CA ARG A 154 -14.69 8.65 1.19
C ARG A 154 -16.00 8.27 1.88
N HIS A 155 -17.06 9.07 1.68
CA HIS A 155 -18.38 8.84 2.28
C HIS A 155 -19.18 7.72 1.61
N ASP A 156 -18.75 7.28 0.42
CA ASP A 156 -19.38 6.14 -0.27
C ASP A 156 -19.14 4.87 0.55
N ILE A 157 -17.96 4.73 1.14
CA ILE A 157 -17.51 3.45 1.69
C ILE A 157 -18.26 3.09 2.98
N VAL A 158 -19.02 1.99 2.89
CA VAL A 158 -19.70 1.36 4.02
C VAL A 158 -19.28 -0.10 4.11
N GLN A 159 -18.62 -0.48 5.21
CA GLN A 159 -18.17 -1.85 5.44
C GLN A 159 -19.33 -2.83 5.63
N GLY A 160 -19.14 -4.05 5.11
CA GLY A 160 -20.04 -5.18 5.33
C GLY A 160 -19.63 -6.06 6.50
N VAL A 161 -19.90 -7.37 6.40
CA VAL A 161 -19.58 -8.35 7.45
C VAL A 161 -18.13 -8.84 7.43
N LEU A 162 -17.36 -8.48 6.40
CA LEU A 162 -15.97 -8.89 6.26
C LEU A 162 -15.06 -8.04 7.16
N ALA A 163 -14.05 -8.66 7.76
CA ALA A 163 -13.08 -7.98 8.63
C ALA A 163 -11.91 -7.40 7.82
N ASP A 164 -12.21 -6.65 6.76
CA ASP A 164 -11.27 -6.04 5.84
C ASP A 164 -11.19 -4.50 6.01
N CYS A 165 -11.52 -4.00 7.20
CA CYS A 165 -11.50 -2.57 7.52
C CYS A 165 -10.18 -1.87 7.16
N TRP A 166 -9.06 -2.58 7.26
CA TRP A 166 -7.74 -2.10 6.84
C TRP A 166 -7.70 -1.69 5.36
N PHE A 167 -8.40 -2.43 4.50
CA PHE A 167 -8.51 -2.16 3.06
C PHE A 167 -9.51 -1.03 2.79
N LEU A 168 -10.70 -1.08 3.40
CA LEU A 168 -11.72 -0.04 3.21
C LEU A 168 -11.30 1.33 3.76
N SER A 169 -10.63 1.37 4.91
CA SER A 169 -10.04 2.62 5.44
C SER A 169 -8.91 3.15 4.55
N SER A 170 -8.20 2.27 3.84
CA SER A 170 -7.20 2.68 2.85
C SER A 170 -7.87 3.23 1.58
N CYS A 171 -8.95 2.59 1.11
CA CYS A 171 -9.77 3.12 -0.01
C CYS A 171 -10.32 4.51 0.34
N SER A 172 -10.83 4.68 1.57
CA SER A 172 -11.34 5.95 2.09
C SER A 172 -10.26 7.03 2.13
N ALA A 173 -9.04 6.67 2.53
CA ALA A 173 -7.91 7.58 2.49
C ALA A 173 -7.59 8.04 1.05
N VAL A 174 -7.53 7.09 0.10
CA VAL A 174 -7.17 7.36 -1.30
C VAL A 174 -8.28 8.05 -2.09
N ALA A 175 -9.55 7.84 -1.72
CA ALA A 175 -10.71 8.52 -2.32
C ALA A 175 -10.68 10.06 -2.17
N GLN A 176 -9.88 10.57 -1.22
CA GLN A 176 -9.60 12.01 -1.11
C GLN A 176 -8.79 12.59 -2.28
N ARG A 177 -8.24 11.72 -3.14
CA ARG A 177 -7.50 12.07 -4.36
C ARG A 177 -8.14 11.39 -5.57
N PRO A 178 -9.22 11.97 -6.13
CA PRO A 178 -9.91 11.42 -7.30
C PRO A 178 -8.97 11.19 -8.50
N ASP A 179 -7.93 12.00 -8.65
CA ASP A 179 -6.90 11.86 -9.69
C ASP A 179 -6.12 10.54 -9.59
N LEU A 180 -5.92 10.03 -8.37
CA LEU A 180 -5.25 8.74 -8.14
C LEU A 180 -6.23 7.58 -8.16
N MET A 181 -7.45 7.79 -7.67
CA MET A 181 -8.51 6.79 -7.86
C MET A 181 -8.81 6.55 -9.34
N GLY A 182 -8.63 7.54 -10.21
CA GLY A 182 -8.68 7.34 -11.67
C GLY A 182 -7.62 6.37 -12.22
N LYS A 183 -6.54 6.07 -11.47
CA LYS A 183 -5.60 5.00 -11.82
C LYS A 183 -6.13 3.63 -11.43
N VAL A 184 -6.77 3.55 -10.27
CA VAL A 184 -7.37 2.32 -9.71
C VAL A 184 -8.63 1.94 -10.49
N ILE A 185 -9.45 2.93 -10.87
CA ILE A 185 -10.70 2.81 -11.61
C ILE A 185 -10.54 3.61 -12.92
N PRO A 186 -9.99 2.99 -13.98
CA PRO A 186 -9.56 3.71 -15.19
C PRO A 186 -10.70 4.33 -16.03
N SER A 187 -11.95 3.96 -15.79
CA SER A 187 -13.13 4.57 -16.44
C SER A 187 -14.43 4.23 -15.70
N ASN A 188 -15.48 5.02 -15.91
CA ASN A 188 -16.84 4.66 -15.48
C ASN A 188 -17.39 3.60 -16.44
N GLN A 189 -17.38 2.34 -16.01
CA GLN A 189 -17.73 1.18 -16.84
C GLN A 189 -19.23 0.87 -16.70
N PRO A 190 -19.94 0.56 -17.81
CA PRO A 190 -21.37 0.31 -17.74
C PRO A 190 -21.67 -0.94 -16.91
N LEU A 191 -22.68 -0.85 -16.05
CA LEU A 191 -23.22 -1.98 -15.26
C LEU A 191 -24.62 -2.43 -15.74
N SER A 192 -25.15 -1.77 -16.77
CA SER A 192 -26.39 -2.12 -17.47
C SER A 192 -26.47 -1.38 -18.80
N GLY A 193 -27.41 -1.75 -19.67
CA GLY A 193 -27.67 -1.04 -20.92
C GLY A 193 -26.64 -1.28 -22.02
N GLU A 194 -26.48 -0.29 -22.90
CA GLU A 194 -25.60 -0.38 -24.06
C GLU A 194 -24.12 -0.53 -23.65
N GLY A 195 -23.40 -1.46 -24.29
CA GLY A 195 -21.99 -1.74 -23.99
C GLY A 195 -21.75 -2.56 -22.72
N TYR A 196 -22.79 -2.90 -21.95
CA TYR A 196 -22.67 -3.76 -20.78
C TYR A 196 -22.34 -5.21 -21.16
N LYS A 197 -21.25 -5.74 -20.61
CA LYS A 197 -20.79 -7.12 -20.84
C LYS A 197 -20.62 -7.94 -19.57
N GLY A 198 -21.06 -7.42 -18.41
CA GLY A 198 -20.91 -8.10 -17.12
C GLY A 198 -19.46 -8.24 -16.64
N ILE A 199 -18.56 -7.39 -17.13
CA ILE A 199 -17.12 -7.35 -16.78
C ILE A 199 -16.74 -5.95 -16.33
N VAL A 200 -15.93 -5.88 -15.28
CA VAL A 200 -15.39 -4.64 -14.71
C VAL A 200 -13.90 -4.80 -14.44
N THR A 201 -13.15 -3.71 -14.61
CA THR A 201 -11.71 -3.66 -14.56
C THR A 201 -11.23 -2.67 -13.51
N PHE A 202 -10.25 -3.10 -12.72
CA PHE A 202 -9.54 -2.30 -11.73
C PHE A 202 -8.03 -2.44 -11.92
N ARG A 203 -7.24 -1.54 -11.34
CA ARG A 203 -5.78 -1.63 -11.33
C ARG A 203 -5.25 -1.50 -9.91
N PHE A 204 -4.30 -2.36 -9.58
CA PHE A 204 -3.56 -2.29 -8.32
C PHE A 204 -2.08 -2.19 -8.61
N TRP A 205 -1.37 -1.34 -7.87
CA TRP A 205 0.07 -1.31 -7.91
C TRP A 205 0.63 -2.56 -7.25
N ARG A 206 1.47 -3.31 -7.95
CA ARG A 206 2.09 -4.54 -7.46
C ARG A 206 3.56 -4.54 -7.81
N PHE A 207 4.39 -4.35 -6.78
CA PHE A 207 5.83 -4.57 -6.84
C PHE A 207 6.53 -3.80 -7.96
N GLY A 208 6.17 -2.52 -8.14
CA GLY A 208 6.79 -1.62 -9.11
C GLY A 208 5.97 -1.32 -10.35
N ARG A 209 4.85 -2.01 -10.56
CA ARG A 209 4.00 -1.80 -11.76
C ARG A 209 2.52 -1.88 -11.44
N TRP A 210 1.69 -1.21 -12.25
CA TRP A 210 0.24 -1.36 -12.20
C TRP A 210 -0.18 -2.68 -12.84
N VAL A 211 -1.01 -3.44 -12.15
CA VAL A 211 -1.56 -4.71 -12.60
C VAL A 211 -3.07 -4.56 -12.74
N THR A 212 -3.56 -4.83 -13.95
CA THR A 212 -4.99 -4.83 -14.27
C THR A 212 -5.64 -6.13 -13.79
N VAL A 213 -6.75 -5.99 -13.07
CA VAL A 213 -7.58 -7.09 -12.58
C VAL A 213 -8.98 -6.96 -13.20
N TYR A 214 -9.40 -8.03 -13.88
CA TYR A 214 -10.73 -8.16 -14.46
C TYR A 214 -11.59 -9.03 -13.55
N VAL A 215 -12.82 -8.63 -13.29
CA VAL A 215 -13.82 -9.40 -12.55
C VAL A 215 -15.16 -9.35 -13.29
N ASP A 216 -15.96 -10.40 -13.18
CA ASP A 216 -17.39 -10.23 -13.46
C ASP A 216 -18.05 -9.38 -12.35
N ASP A 217 -19.26 -8.88 -12.59
CA ASP A 217 -19.97 -8.04 -11.62
C ASP A 217 -20.93 -8.82 -10.70
N LEU A 218 -20.83 -10.15 -10.62
CA LEU A 218 -21.62 -10.92 -9.64
C LEU A 218 -21.15 -10.62 -8.21
N LEU A 219 -22.05 -10.18 -7.34
CA LEU A 219 -21.72 -9.85 -5.95
C LEU A 219 -22.42 -10.81 -4.97
N PRO A 220 -21.74 -11.23 -3.89
CA PRO A 220 -22.35 -12.04 -2.84
C PRO A 220 -23.47 -11.27 -2.13
N THR A 221 -24.66 -11.86 -2.07
CA THR A 221 -25.82 -11.25 -1.40
C THR A 221 -26.52 -12.24 -0.50
N LYS A 222 -27.21 -11.71 0.51
CA LYS A 222 -28.09 -12.47 1.40
C LYS A 222 -29.39 -11.70 1.53
N LYS A 223 -30.53 -12.37 1.26
CA LYS A 223 -31.84 -11.72 1.16
C LYS A 223 -31.82 -10.51 0.20
N ARG A 224 -31.13 -10.66 -0.95
CA ARG A 224 -30.95 -9.61 -1.99
C ARG A 224 -30.26 -8.32 -1.49
N LYS A 225 -29.50 -8.40 -0.39
CA LYS A 225 -28.64 -7.31 0.09
C LYS A 225 -27.18 -7.74 0.00
N LEU A 226 -26.31 -6.82 -0.41
CA LEU A 226 -24.86 -7.03 -0.38
C LEU A 226 -24.44 -7.37 1.05
N ILE A 227 -23.61 -8.41 1.21
CA ILE A 227 -23.11 -8.83 2.53
C ILE A 227 -21.76 -8.21 2.88
N PHE A 228 -20.96 -7.87 1.87
CA PHE A 228 -19.66 -7.23 2.03
C PHE A 228 -19.78 -5.71 1.84
N SER A 229 -18.70 -5.04 1.43
CA SER A 229 -18.70 -3.59 1.28
C SER A 229 -19.75 -3.10 0.28
N ARG A 230 -20.24 -1.88 0.48
CA ARG A 230 -21.22 -1.21 -0.39
C ARG A 230 -21.02 0.30 -0.39
N SER A 231 -21.63 0.98 -1.35
CA SER A 231 -21.77 2.43 -1.29
C SER A 231 -22.91 2.84 -0.32
N SER A 232 -22.80 4.04 0.26
CA SER A 232 -23.90 4.72 0.93
C SER A 232 -24.96 5.20 -0.07
N GLU A 233 -24.58 5.46 -1.33
CA GLU A 233 -25.49 5.65 -2.47
C GLU A 233 -25.93 4.29 -3.05
N PRO A 234 -27.22 3.90 -2.96
CA PRO A 234 -27.66 2.55 -3.35
C PRO A 234 -27.44 2.17 -4.81
N ARG A 235 -27.29 3.15 -5.72
CA ARG A 235 -27.05 2.89 -7.15
C ARG A 235 -25.57 2.73 -7.50
N GLU A 236 -24.67 3.02 -6.57
CA GLU A 236 -23.23 3.03 -6.81
C GLU A 236 -22.54 1.73 -6.34
N PHE A 237 -21.67 1.17 -7.20
CA PHE A 237 -21.10 -0.17 -6.97
C PHE A 237 -19.56 -0.23 -6.98
N TRP A 238 -18.84 0.88 -7.11
CA TRP A 238 -17.37 0.83 -7.16
C TRP A 238 -16.75 0.21 -5.91
N VAL A 239 -17.29 0.48 -4.72
CA VAL A 239 -16.75 -0.04 -3.45
C VAL A 239 -16.80 -1.58 -3.45
N SER A 240 -17.97 -2.15 -3.72
CA SER A 240 -18.19 -3.61 -3.74
C SER A 240 -17.37 -4.32 -4.81
N LEU A 241 -17.29 -3.72 -6.00
CA LEU A 241 -16.57 -4.32 -7.13
C LEU A 241 -15.05 -4.17 -6.98
N LEU A 242 -14.57 -3.09 -6.37
CA LEU A 242 -13.15 -2.91 -6.04
C LEU A 242 -12.71 -3.92 -4.97
N GLU A 243 -13.50 -4.11 -3.91
CA GLU A 243 -13.29 -5.15 -2.89
C GLU A 243 -13.24 -6.53 -3.53
N LYS A 244 -14.16 -6.85 -4.45
CA LYS A 244 -14.14 -8.11 -5.21
C LYS A 244 -12.84 -8.28 -6.02
N ALA A 245 -12.42 -7.25 -6.75
CA ALA A 245 -11.19 -7.31 -7.54
C ALA A 245 -9.95 -7.52 -6.64
N TYR A 246 -9.94 -6.91 -5.46
CA TYR A 246 -8.89 -7.10 -4.48
C TYR A 246 -8.95 -8.51 -3.85
N ALA A 247 -10.13 -9.02 -3.54
CA ALA A 247 -10.35 -10.39 -3.09
C ALA A 247 -9.86 -11.41 -4.13
N LYS A 248 -10.11 -11.18 -5.42
CA LYS A 248 -9.55 -11.98 -6.52
C LYS A 248 -8.04 -11.95 -6.54
N LEU A 249 -7.43 -10.78 -6.37
CA LEU A 249 -5.98 -10.62 -6.32
C LEU A 249 -5.33 -11.42 -5.17
N HIS A 250 -6.03 -11.55 -4.04
CA HIS A 250 -5.58 -12.31 -2.86
C HIS A 250 -6.12 -13.75 -2.79
N GLY A 251 -7.05 -14.12 -3.67
CA GLY A 251 -7.51 -15.48 -3.94
C GLY A 251 -8.86 -15.88 -3.34
N SER A 252 -9.42 -15.11 -2.39
CA SER A 252 -10.78 -15.24 -1.82
C SER A 252 -11.15 -14.00 -1.01
N TYR A 253 -12.43 -13.80 -0.67
CA TYR A 253 -12.85 -12.74 0.27
C TYR A 253 -12.30 -12.99 1.68
N GLU A 254 -12.33 -14.22 2.18
CA GLU A 254 -11.76 -14.56 3.50
C GLU A 254 -10.26 -14.21 3.60
N ALA A 255 -9.52 -14.23 2.48
CA ALA A 255 -8.12 -13.82 2.46
C ALA A 255 -7.89 -12.32 2.73
N LEU A 256 -8.95 -11.50 2.73
CA LEU A 256 -8.91 -10.10 3.12
C LEU A 256 -9.15 -9.88 4.62
N GLU A 257 -9.60 -10.90 5.37
CA GLU A 257 -9.81 -10.77 6.81
C GLU A 257 -8.46 -10.61 7.53
N GLY A 258 -8.30 -9.52 8.31
CA GLY A 258 -7.11 -9.27 9.11
C GLY A 258 -5.85 -8.96 8.31
N GLY A 259 -5.74 -7.73 7.80
CA GLY A 259 -4.57 -7.23 7.08
C GLY A 259 -4.00 -5.94 7.65
N GLN A 260 -3.08 -5.34 6.90
CA GLN A 260 -2.31 -4.15 7.29
C GLN A 260 -2.59 -3.01 6.32
N ALA A 261 -3.08 -1.87 6.82
CA ALA A 261 -3.43 -0.72 5.99
C ALA A 261 -2.26 -0.25 5.10
N MET A 262 -1.03 -0.36 5.61
CA MET A 262 0.21 -0.11 4.85
C MET A 262 0.26 -0.87 3.52
N ASP A 263 -0.16 -2.14 3.48
CA ASP A 263 -0.15 -2.94 2.25
C ASP A 263 -1.20 -2.44 1.24
N ALA A 264 -2.41 -2.13 1.73
CA ALA A 264 -3.49 -1.62 0.88
C ALA A 264 -3.17 -0.23 0.33
N LEU A 265 -2.63 0.67 1.15
CA LEU A 265 -2.21 2.00 0.71
C LEU A 265 -1.16 1.90 -0.40
N VAL A 266 -0.17 1.01 -0.27
CA VAL A 266 0.81 0.79 -1.34
C VAL A 266 0.15 0.20 -2.59
N ASP A 267 -0.71 -0.80 -2.44
CA ASP A 267 -1.40 -1.45 -3.56
C ASP A 267 -2.36 -0.50 -4.31
N LEU A 268 -2.91 0.51 -3.63
CA LEU A 268 -3.81 1.51 -4.22
C LEU A 268 -3.09 2.72 -4.82
N THR A 269 -1.84 2.99 -4.42
CA THR A 269 -1.18 4.27 -4.76
C THR A 269 0.17 4.10 -5.45
N GLY A 270 0.87 2.98 -5.23
CA GLY A 270 2.29 2.83 -5.52
C GLY A 270 3.22 3.71 -4.69
N GLY A 271 2.69 4.31 -3.61
CA GLY A 271 3.44 5.15 -2.69
C GLY A 271 4.28 4.36 -1.68
N LEU A 272 4.85 5.10 -0.74
CA LEU A 272 5.68 4.58 0.35
C LEU A 272 4.95 4.82 1.67
N ALA A 273 4.67 3.75 2.40
CA ALA A 273 3.85 3.78 3.59
C ALA A 273 4.66 3.46 4.86
N GLU A 274 4.75 4.40 5.79
CA GLU A 274 5.45 4.25 7.06
C GLU A 274 4.44 4.07 8.21
N MET A 275 4.76 3.23 9.19
CA MET A 275 3.93 3.00 10.37
C MET A 275 4.66 3.48 11.63
N TYR A 276 3.93 4.17 12.50
CA TYR A 276 4.40 4.66 13.79
C TYR A 276 3.53 4.09 14.91
N VAL A 277 4.15 3.42 15.88
CA VAL A 277 3.47 3.00 17.13
C VAL A 277 3.35 4.22 18.05
N LEU A 278 2.13 4.60 18.41
CA LEU A 278 1.84 5.87 19.10
C LEU A 278 2.43 5.95 20.51
N GLU A 279 2.50 4.83 21.24
CA GLU A 279 3.14 4.77 22.57
C GLU A 279 4.62 5.19 22.53
N SER A 280 5.32 4.88 21.42
CA SER A 280 6.74 5.19 21.22
C SER A 280 6.98 6.29 20.17
N ALA A 281 5.92 7.04 19.84
CA ALA A 281 5.98 8.04 18.79
C ALA A 281 6.96 9.17 19.14
N PRO A 282 7.68 9.70 18.14
CA PRO A 282 8.55 10.85 18.37
C PRO A 282 7.74 12.08 18.78
N PRO A 283 8.28 12.99 19.61
CA PRO A 283 7.55 14.18 20.09
C PRO A 283 7.02 15.11 18.98
N HIS A 284 7.61 15.03 17.78
CA HIS A 284 7.24 15.84 16.62
C HIS A 284 6.27 15.14 15.65
N LEU A 285 5.72 13.97 16.02
CA LEU A 285 4.81 13.20 15.15
C LEU A 285 3.60 14.04 14.73
N TYR A 286 3.03 14.87 15.61
CA TYR A 286 1.90 15.72 15.24
C TYR A 286 2.25 16.69 14.09
N ASN A 287 3.39 17.38 14.17
CA ASN A 287 3.83 18.28 13.11
C ASN A 287 4.08 17.53 11.80
N PHE A 288 4.60 16.30 11.89
CA PHE A 288 4.75 15.44 10.72
C PHE A 288 3.40 15.02 10.13
N LEU A 289 2.42 14.66 10.95
CA LEU A 289 1.06 14.33 10.52
C LEU A 289 0.38 15.53 9.85
N LEU A 290 0.50 16.72 10.45
CA LEU A 290 -0.03 17.97 9.90
C LEU A 290 0.56 18.27 8.51
N GLN A 291 1.89 18.13 8.38
CA GLN A 291 2.57 18.34 7.10
C GLN A 291 2.27 17.23 6.08
N ALA A 292 2.16 15.98 6.52
CA ALA A 292 1.82 14.86 5.64
C ALA A 292 0.39 15.03 5.10
N SER A 293 -0.57 15.35 5.97
CA SER A 293 -1.96 15.61 5.60
C SER A 293 -2.07 16.78 4.61
N SER A 294 -1.40 17.90 4.86
CA SER A 294 -1.43 19.06 3.96
C SER A 294 -0.74 18.82 2.61
N ASN A 295 0.24 17.91 2.55
CA ASN A 295 0.88 17.48 1.31
C ASN A 295 0.12 16.36 0.57
N GLY A 296 -1.08 16.00 1.04
CA GLY A 296 -1.93 15.00 0.41
C GLY A 296 -1.44 13.56 0.60
N ALA A 297 -0.78 13.27 1.72
CA ALA A 297 -0.50 11.90 2.13
C ALA A 297 -1.80 11.17 2.52
N PHE A 298 -1.80 9.85 2.35
CA PHE A 298 -2.90 8.97 2.76
C PHE A 298 -2.62 8.44 4.16
N ILE A 299 -3.51 8.72 5.11
CA ILE A 299 -3.25 8.42 6.51
C ILE A 299 -4.36 7.53 7.05
N THR A 300 -3.96 6.45 7.72
CA THR A 300 -4.85 5.54 8.44
C THR A 300 -4.34 5.33 9.84
N CYS A 301 -5.19 4.96 10.78
CA CYS A 301 -4.82 4.57 12.13
C CYS A 301 -5.55 3.30 12.52
N SER A 302 -5.06 2.59 13.55
CA SER A 302 -5.74 1.40 14.06
C SER A 302 -5.73 1.37 15.57
N ARG A 303 -6.78 0.76 16.14
CA ARG A 303 -6.86 0.50 17.58
C ARG A 303 -6.46 -0.93 17.86
N LYS A 304 -5.76 -1.10 18.97
CA LYS A 304 -5.39 -2.41 19.51
C LYS A 304 -6.62 -3.30 19.69
N GLY A 305 -6.50 -4.57 19.32
CA GLY A 305 -7.53 -5.59 19.53
C GLY A 305 -7.44 -6.75 18.55
N ASP A 306 -8.29 -7.75 18.75
CA ASP A 306 -8.48 -8.84 17.80
C ASP A 306 -9.58 -8.46 16.81
N TRP A 307 -9.24 -8.40 15.52
CA TRP A 307 -10.18 -8.12 14.44
C TRP A 307 -11.35 -9.12 14.39
N LYS A 308 -11.20 -10.30 14.99
CA LYS A 308 -12.27 -11.32 15.08
C LYS A 308 -13.37 -10.95 16.09
N GLU A 309 -13.06 -10.09 17.04
CA GLU A 309 -13.97 -9.63 18.09
C GLU A 309 -14.58 -8.25 17.78
N THR A 310 -14.18 -7.64 16.67
CA THR A 310 -14.66 -6.35 16.15
C THR A 310 -16.15 -6.43 15.79
N ARG A 311 -17.02 -6.18 16.77
CA ARG A 311 -18.49 -6.27 16.61
C ARG A 311 -19.25 -5.06 17.13
N LYS A 312 -18.65 -4.27 18.03
CA LYS A 312 -19.29 -3.13 18.66
C LYS A 312 -18.26 -2.09 19.09
N ALA A 313 -18.70 -0.85 19.20
CA ALA A 313 -17.94 0.19 19.86
C ALA A 313 -17.93 0.02 21.39
N ASP A 314 -16.90 0.58 22.02
CA ASP A 314 -16.79 0.76 23.46
C ASP A 314 -17.60 2.00 23.94
N ALA A 315 -17.48 2.33 25.23
CA ALA A 315 -18.18 3.47 25.82
C ALA A 315 -17.78 4.82 25.21
N ASN A 316 -16.58 4.91 24.64
CA ASN A 316 -16.09 6.11 23.95
C ASN A 316 -16.51 6.15 22.48
N GLY A 317 -17.29 5.16 22.01
CA GLY A 317 -17.76 5.09 20.62
C GLY A 317 -16.71 4.57 19.63
N LEU A 318 -15.59 4.04 20.12
CA LEU A 318 -14.51 3.51 19.30
C LEU A 318 -14.51 1.98 19.27
N VAL A 319 -14.05 1.40 18.17
CA VAL A 319 -14.07 -0.04 17.91
C VAL A 319 -12.65 -0.60 18.06
N SER A 320 -12.50 -1.69 18.82
CA SER A 320 -11.22 -2.37 19.03
C SER A 320 -10.88 -3.31 17.87
N GLY A 321 -9.57 -3.47 17.58
CA GLY A 321 -9.09 -4.33 16.48
C GLY A 321 -9.48 -3.80 15.10
N HIS A 322 -9.71 -2.49 14.97
CA HIS A 322 -10.32 -1.86 13.80
C HIS A 322 -9.45 -0.74 13.22
N ALA A 323 -9.48 -0.61 11.90
CA ALA A 323 -8.74 0.41 11.18
C ALA A 323 -9.66 1.58 10.78
N TYR A 324 -9.15 2.80 10.90
CA TYR A 324 -9.81 4.05 10.59
C TYR A 324 -8.98 4.87 9.60
N THR A 325 -9.62 5.82 8.92
CA THR A 325 -8.93 6.82 8.08
C THR A 325 -8.69 8.09 8.88
N ILE A 326 -7.52 8.74 8.74
CA ILE A 326 -7.35 10.14 9.15
C ILE A 326 -7.58 11.01 7.92
N SER A 327 -8.69 11.75 7.89
CA SER A 327 -9.10 12.57 6.74
C SER A 327 -8.61 14.02 6.83
N ALA A 328 -8.24 14.50 8.02
CA ALA A 328 -7.61 15.80 8.18
C ALA A 328 -6.83 15.90 9.49
N VAL A 329 -5.84 16.80 9.52
CA VAL A 329 -5.11 17.20 10.72
C VAL A 329 -5.08 18.72 10.76
N ALA A 330 -5.43 19.32 11.89
CA ALA A 330 -5.56 20.78 11.99
C ALA A 330 -5.18 21.31 13.36
N THR A 331 -4.37 22.38 13.37
CA THR A 331 -4.17 23.22 14.55
C THR A 331 -5.11 24.41 14.46
N VAL A 332 -5.97 24.59 15.45
CA VAL A 332 -6.97 25.66 15.50
C VAL A 332 -6.70 26.60 16.66
N LYS A 333 -6.83 27.91 16.44
CA LYS A 333 -6.73 28.91 17.52
C LYS A 333 -8.09 29.09 18.17
N LEU A 334 -8.13 29.02 19.49
CA LEU A 334 -9.33 29.24 20.29
C LEU A 334 -9.51 30.72 20.58
N SER A 335 -10.74 31.13 20.87
CA SER A 335 -11.09 32.49 21.33
C SER A 335 -10.30 32.95 22.56
N THR A 336 -9.81 32.02 23.37
CA THR A 336 -8.94 32.25 24.54
C THR A 336 -7.49 32.60 24.18
N GLY A 337 -7.10 32.46 22.91
CA GLY A 337 -5.74 32.65 22.42
C GLY A 337 -4.85 31.40 22.47
N SER A 338 -5.31 30.30 23.08
CA SER A 338 -4.61 29.01 23.06
C SER A 338 -4.85 28.24 21.75
N GLU A 339 -4.01 27.27 21.45
CA GLU A 339 -4.17 26.39 20.29
C GLU A 339 -4.74 25.02 20.70
N ALA A 340 -5.58 24.43 19.84
CA ALA A 340 -6.00 23.04 19.93
C ALA A 340 -5.45 22.25 18.75
N TYR A 341 -4.90 21.07 19.04
CA TYR A 341 -4.30 20.16 18.07
C TYR A 341 -5.26 19.01 17.80
N LEU A 342 -5.82 18.97 16.59
CA LEU A 342 -6.96 18.12 16.28
C LEU A 342 -6.64 17.16 15.11
N VAL A 343 -7.24 15.98 15.16
CA VAL A 343 -7.25 14.99 14.08
C VAL A 343 -8.69 14.63 13.74
N ARG A 344 -9.02 14.58 12.44
CA ARG A 344 -10.31 14.13 11.93
C ARG A 344 -10.19 12.69 11.47
N ILE A 345 -11.01 11.81 12.04
CA ILE A 345 -10.95 10.38 11.87
C ILE A 345 -12.28 9.90 11.30
N ARG A 346 -12.23 8.95 10.36
CA ARG A 346 -13.41 8.32 9.78
C ARG A 346 -13.43 6.82 10.05
N ASN A 347 -14.55 6.33 10.56
CA ASN A 347 -14.89 4.93 10.70
C ASN A 347 -15.43 4.37 9.36
N PRO A 348 -14.82 3.32 8.76
CA PRO A 348 -15.29 2.73 7.51
C PRO A 348 -16.66 2.06 7.60
N TRP A 349 -17.25 1.92 8.79
CA TRP A 349 -18.64 1.48 8.94
C TRP A 349 -19.65 2.49 8.37
N GLY A 350 -19.27 3.76 8.23
CA GLY A 350 -20.10 4.79 7.59
C GLY A 350 -21.45 5.01 8.28
N ASN A 351 -21.49 4.83 9.60
CA ASN A 351 -22.66 5.02 10.45
C ASN A 351 -22.30 5.89 11.66
N ASP A 352 -23.29 6.13 12.53
CA ASP A 352 -23.21 6.93 13.76
C ASP A 352 -22.30 6.33 14.87
N THR A 353 -21.50 5.31 14.57
CA THR A 353 -20.51 4.77 15.50
C THR A 353 -19.25 5.65 15.50
N GLU A 354 -19.33 6.74 16.26
CA GLU A 354 -18.36 7.83 16.32
C GLU A 354 -17.86 8.09 17.74
N TRP A 355 -16.78 8.88 17.86
CA TRP A 355 -16.17 9.28 19.12
C TRP A 355 -17.14 10.07 20.01
N ASN A 356 -17.27 9.65 21.27
CA ASN A 356 -18.14 10.30 22.28
C ASN A 356 -17.38 11.23 23.24
N GLY A 357 -16.06 11.37 23.11
CA GLY A 357 -15.24 12.20 23.99
C GLY A 357 -15.09 13.64 23.49
N GLN A 358 -14.03 14.31 23.93
CA GLN A 358 -13.79 15.73 23.62
C GLN A 358 -13.58 15.94 22.10
N TRP A 359 -14.15 17.02 21.58
CA TRP A 359 -14.18 17.42 20.16
C TRP A 359 -15.07 16.57 19.25
N ASN A 360 -15.93 15.71 19.81
CA ASN A 360 -17.01 15.11 19.03
C ASN A 360 -17.91 16.17 18.37
N ASP A 361 -18.73 15.75 17.42
CA ASP A 361 -19.57 16.64 16.61
C ASP A 361 -20.45 17.59 17.41
N SER A 362 -20.93 17.16 18.58
CA SER A 362 -21.83 17.93 19.44
C SER A 362 -21.12 18.68 20.57
N ASP A 363 -19.79 18.61 20.68
CA ASP A 363 -19.04 19.21 21.79
C ASP A 363 -19.18 20.75 21.82
N THR A 364 -19.38 21.28 23.03
CA THR A 364 -19.38 22.72 23.29
C THR A 364 -18.06 23.41 22.96
N ASN A 365 -16.92 22.70 22.94
CA ASN A 365 -15.61 23.25 22.58
C ASN A 365 -15.60 23.93 21.20
N TRP A 366 -16.45 23.49 20.28
CA TRP A 366 -16.63 24.13 18.97
C TRP A 366 -17.08 25.59 19.10
N HIS A 367 -17.78 26.01 20.15
CA HIS A 367 -18.18 27.43 20.32
C HIS A 367 -16.99 28.38 20.48
N ASN A 368 -15.81 27.86 20.83
CA ASN A 368 -14.58 28.65 20.98
C ASN A 368 -13.82 28.84 19.67
N ILE A 369 -14.34 28.37 18.54
CA ILE A 369 -13.73 28.49 17.21
C ILE A 369 -14.62 29.35 16.31
N ASP A 370 -14.02 30.32 15.62
CA ASP A 370 -14.72 31.21 14.71
C ASP A 370 -15.26 30.46 13.47
N PHE A 371 -16.26 31.05 12.82
CA PHE A 371 -16.94 30.45 11.68
C PHE A 371 -16.00 30.14 10.51
N ASN A 372 -15.07 31.05 10.17
CA ASN A 372 -14.17 30.86 9.04
C ASN A 372 -13.19 29.71 9.28
N THR A 373 -12.72 29.56 10.52
CA THR A 373 -11.86 28.42 10.89
C THR A 373 -12.63 27.11 10.81
N LYS A 374 -13.90 27.06 11.26
CA LYS A 374 -14.75 25.86 11.12
C LYS A 374 -15.00 25.47 9.67
N GLU A 375 -15.27 26.44 8.82
CA GLU A 375 -15.47 26.21 7.38
C GLU A 375 -14.18 25.67 6.73
N LYS A 376 -13.02 26.24 7.07
CA LYS A 376 -11.72 25.78 6.54
C LYS A 376 -11.36 24.35 6.92
N ILE A 377 -11.73 23.92 8.12
CA ILE A 377 -11.49 22.54 8.57
C ILE A 377 -12.64 21.62 8.18
N ASP A 378 -13.65 22.09 7.44
CA ASP A 378 -14.81 21.29 7.04
C ASP A 378 -15.47 20.62 8.25
N TYR A 379 -15.66 21.42 9.31
CA TYR A 379 -16.44 21.00 10.48
C TYR A 379 -17.92 20.91 10.10
N SER A 380 -18.49 19.73 10.30
CA SER A 380 -19.92 19.50 10.12
C SER A 380 -20.42 18.56 11.23
N LYS A 381 -21.70 18.63 11.56
CA LYS A 381 -22.36 17.72 12.51
C LYS A 381 -23.10 16.65 11.71
N ARG A 382 -22.53 15.46 11.57
CA ARG A 382 -23.08 14.39 10.73
C ARG A 382 -22.88 13.05 11.43
N GLY A 383 -23.86 12.16 11.29
CA GLY A 383 -23.73 10.76 11.74
C GLY A 383 -23.18 9.88 10.62
N ASP A 384 -22.05 10.26 10.02
CA ASP A 384 -21.48 9.61 8.83
C ASP A 384 -20.19 8.80 9.11
N GLY A 385 -19.84 8.66 10.39
CA GLY A 385 -18.68 7.96 10.88
C GLY A 385 -17.42 8.83 10.95
N GLU A 386 -17.48 10.11 10.55
CA GLU A 386 -16.37 11.06 10.63
C GLU A 386 -16.50 11.96 11.85
N PHE A 387 -15.44 12.04 12.66
CA PHE A 387 -15.42 12.84 13.88
C PHE A 387 -14.05 13.48 14.08
N TRP A 388 -14.01 14.58 14.83
CA TRP A 388 -12.77 15.15 15.33
C TRP A 388 -12.47 14.66 16.75
N MET A 389 -11.18 14.61 17.08
CA MET A 389 -10.72 14.39 18.45
C MET A 389 -9.42 15.16 18.71
N SER A 390 -9.07 15.35 19.99
CA SER A 390 -7.77 15.92 20.33
C SER A 390 -6.64 14.95 19.94
N TYR A 391 -5.48 15.48 19.53
CA TYR A 391 -4.30 14.65 19.28
C TYR A 391 -3.86 13.88 20.54
N GLN A 392 -4.11 14.44 21.73
CA GLN A 392 -3.80 13.77 22.99
C GLN A 392 -4.69 12.54 23.21
N ASP A 393 -5.99 12.64 22.94
CA ASP A 393 -6.91 11.49 22.96
C ASP A 393 -6.51 10.48 21.89
N PHE A 394 -6.16 10.95 20.69
CA PHE A 394 -5.72 10.07 19.61
C PHE A 394 -4.54 9.18 20.04
N CYS A 395 -3.50 9.76 20.65
CA CYS A 395 -2.37 9.00 21.17
C CYS A 395 -2.72 8.03 22.31
N ARG A 396 -3.80 8.28 23.06
CA ARG A 396 -4.27 7.37 24.13
C ARG A 396 -5.10 6.22 23.58
N GLU A 397 -5.94 6.49 22.59
CA GLU A 397 -6.98 5.58 22.12
C GLU A 397 -6.52 4.68 20.97
N PHE A 398 -5.53 5.10 20.19
CA PHE A 398 -5.03 4.37 19.03
C PHE A 398 -3.65 3.73 19.31
N GLU A 399 -3.35 2.62 18.63
CA GLU A 399 -2.09 1.90 18.79
C GLU A 399 -1.03 2.40 17.79
N GLU A 400 -1.45 2.65 16.56
CA GLU A 400 -0.56 2.98 15.47
C GLU A 400 -1.20 3.93 14.44
N VAL A 401 -0.34 4.65 13.72
CA VAL A 401 -0.69 5.44 12.54
C VAL A 401 0.19 5.04 11.37
N THR A 402 -0.43 4.86 10.21
CA THR A 402 0.24 4.60 8.93
C THR A 402 0.09 5.81 8.02
N ILE A 403 1.20 6.27 7.45
CA ILE A 403 1.27 7.44 6.58
C ILE A 403 1.86 6.99 5.25
N CYS A 404 1.09 7.08 4.17
CA CYS A 404 1.53 6.77 2.82
C CYS A 404 1.69 8.02 1.97
N SER A 405 2.89 8.24 1.45
CA SER A 405 3.21 9.37 0.57
C SER A 405 3.63 8.85 -0.81
N LEU A 406 3.19 9.51 -1.89
CA LEU A 406 3.62 9.17 -3.26
C LEU A 406 5.10 9.46 -3.51
N THR A 407 5.68 10.32 -2.67
CA THR A 407 7.08 10.68 -2.72
C THR A 407 7.61 10.70 -1.28
N PRO A 408 8.84 10.21 -1.03
CA PRO A 408 9.45 10.32 0.29
C PRO A 408 9.39 11.76 0.82
N VAL A 409 8.66 11.98 1.91
CA VAL A 409 8.69 13.27 2.62
C VAL A 409 9.92 13.26 3.52
N LEU A 410 11.03 13.78 2.99
CA LEU A 410 12.29 13.89 3.70
C LEU A 410 12.34 15.25 4.41
N THR A 411 11.62 15.36 5.53
CA THR A 411 11.80 16.51 6.43
C THR A 411 13.16 16.41 7.10
N HIS A 412 13.97 17.47 7.00
CA HIS A 412 15.19 17.59 7.77
C HIS A 412 14.82 17.70 9.26
N HIS A 413 15.34 16.82 10.12
CA HIS A 413 15.10 16.90 11.57
C HIS A 413 15.56 18.24 12.19
N SER A 414 16.38 19.04 11.49
CA SER A 414 16.85 20.36 11.92
C SER A 414 15.83 21.48 11.74
N THR A 415 14.92 21.43 10.76
CA THR A 415 13.96 22.52 10.48
C THR A 415 12.76 22.53 11.43
N LEU A 416 12.53 21.47 12.21
CA LEU A 416 11.48 21.41 13.24
C LEU A 416 11.78 22.26 14.49
N LYS A 417 12.97 22.86 14.61
CA LYS A 417 13.36 23.71 15.75
C LYS A 417 13.07 25.19 15.57
N THR A 418 12.68 25.61 14.37
CA THR A 418 12.45 27.01 14.03
C THR A 418 11.14 27.14 13.29
N ASN A 419 10.30 28.13 13.64
CA ASN A 419 9.15 28.59 12.84
C ASN A 419 9.56 29.18 11.47
N ALA A 420 10.69 28.75 10.91
CA ALA A 420 11.16 29.11 9.60
C ALA A 420 10.27 28.41 8.56
N VAL A 421 9.91 29.17 7.54
CA VAL A 421 9.12 28.77 6.37
C VAL A 421 9.43 27.32 6.00
N ALA A 422 8.42 26.45 6.06
CA ALA A 422 8.55 25.05 5.69
C ALA A 422 9.19 24.96 4.30
N GLU A 423 10.45 24.53 4.23
CA GLU A 423 11.08 24.24 2.95
C GLU A 423 10.21 23.21 2.24
N THR A 424 9.78 23.54 1.03
CA THR A 424 8.98 22.64 0.18
C THR A 424 9.67 21.28 0.12
N PRO A 425 8.99 20.18 0.49
CA PRO A 425 9.57 18.85 0.42
C PRO A 425 10.14 18.59 -0.97
N GLN A 426 11.44 18.35 -1.06
CA GLN A 426 12.08 18.02 -2.33
C GLN A 426 11.66 16.60 -2.71
N PRO A 427 11.01 16.39 -3.87
CA PRO A 427 10.61 15.06 -4.28
C PRO A 427 11.86 14.19 -4.51
N ALA A 428 11.75 12.89 -4.19
CA ALA A 428 12.80 11.94 -4.51
C ALA A 428 13.08 11.97 -6.01
N THR A 429 14.33 12.28 -6.34
CA THR A 429 14.73 12.57 -7.73
C THR A 429 15.10 11.30 -8.49
N ILE A 430 15.33 10.17 -7.78
CA ILE A 430 15.79 8.90 -8.35
C ILE A 430 15.04 7.76 -7.66
N LEU A 431 14.32 6.95 -8.45
CA LEU A 431 13.75 5.68 -8.05
C LEU A 431 14.49 4.55 -8.76
N LYS A 432 14.98 3.55 -8.00
CA LYS A 432 15.56 2.32 -8.54
C LYS A 432 14.89 1.12 -7.91
N THR A 433 14.37 0.24 -8.75
CA THR A 433 13.75 -1.04 -8.34
C THR A 433 14.67 -2.18 -8.74
N VAL A 434 14.87 -3.13 -7.83
CA VAL A 434 15.65 -4.34 -8.09
C VAL A 434 14.85 -5.56 -7.67
N HIS A 435 14.77 -6.55 -8.57
CA HIS A 435 14.11 -7.82 -8.30
C HIS A 435 15.14 -8.89 -7.97
N GLY A 436 14.83 -9.72 -6.97
CA GLY A 436 15.68 -10.83 -6.55
C GLY A 436 14.85 -11.98 -5.97
N ARG A 437 15.53 -13.09 -5.67
CA ARG A 437 14.93 -14.28 -5.05
C ARG A 437 15.89 -14.97 -4.09
N TRP A 438 15.32 -15.56 -3.04
CA TRP A 438 16.03 -16.47 -2.15
C TRP A 438 15.76 -17.91 -2.59
N GLU A 439 16.82 -18.61 -2.98
CA GLU A 439 16.80 -20.02 -3.40
C GLU A 439 17.45 -20.89 -2.31
N GLU A 440 16.76 -21.95 -1.93
CA GLU A 440 17.27 -22.94 -0.98
C GLU A 440 18.60 -23.54 -1.47
N GLY A 441 19.55 -23.74 -0.55
CA GLY A 441 20.89 -24.23 -0.85
C GLY A 441 21.79 -23.26 -1.64
N LYS A 442 21.29 -22.11 -2.08
CA LYS A 442 22.07 -21.11 -2.85
C LYS A 442 22.12 -19.75 -2.18
N SER A 443 20.97 -19.09 -2.04
CA SER A 443 20.89 -17.70 -1.59
C SER A 443 20.04 -17.47 -0.35
N CYS A 444 19.41 -18.50 0.22
CA CYS A 444 18.74 -18.45 1.53
C CYS A 444 19.76 -18.36 2.70
N GLY A 445 20.45 -17.23 2.81
CA GLY A 445 21.54 -17.06 3.76
C GLY A 445 21.12 -16.89 5.23
N GLY A 446 19.84 -16.67 5.53
CA GLY A 446 19.41 -16.40 6.89
C GLY A 446 19.68 -14.96 7.33
N SER A 447 19.52 -14.69 8.64
CA SER A 447 19.80 -13.39 9.23
C SER A 447 21.26 -13.24 9.68
N ARG A 448 21.65 -12.04 10.11
CA ARG A 448 22.96 -11.73 10.71
C ARG A 448 23.34 -12.60 11.92
N ASN A 449 22.39 -13.36 12.48
CA ASN A 449 22.64 -14.28 13.58
C ASN A 449 23.53 -15.47 13.14
N ASN A 450 23.57 -15.77 11.84
CA ASN A 450 24.51 -16.72 11.26
C ASN A 450 25.32 -16.05 10.14
N LEU A 451 26.45 -15.44 10.51
CA LEU A 451 27.30 -14.68 9.58
C LEU A 451 27.86 -15.53 8.43
N VAL A 452 28.02 -16.85 8.63
CA VAL A 452 28.55 -17.76 7.61
C VAL A 452 27.55 -17.88 6.46
N SER A 453 26.31 -18.28 6.75
CA SER A 453 25.28 -18.38 5.74
C SER A 453 24.78 -17.02 5.27
N PHE A 454 24.81 -15.99 6.12
CA PHE A 454 24.31 -14.64 5.81
C PHE A 454 24.97 -14.05 4.56
N SER A 455 26.26 -14.34 4.36
CA SER A 455 27.02 -13.89 3.18
C SER A 455 26.49 -14.42 1.85
N ASN A 456 25.69 -15.49 1.87
CA ASN A 456 25.05 -16.08 0.69
C ASN A 456 23.78 -15.33 0.25
N ASN A 457 23.22 -14.45 1.09
CA ASN A 457 22.11 -13.60 0.66
C ASN A 457 22.52 -12.74 -0.54
N PRO A 458 21.59 -12.38 -1.45
CA PRO A 458 21.88 -11.44 -2.53
C PRO A 458 22.49 -10.14 -1.99
N GLN A 459 23.41 -9.51 -2.72
CA GLN A 459 24.04 -8.25 -2.30
C GLN A 459 23.91 -7.23 -3.42
N TYR A 460 23.55 -6.00 -3.06
CA TYR A 460 23.30 -4.92 -4.01
C TYR A 460 24.15 -3.70 -3.65
N LEU A 461 24.85 -3.16 -4.65
CA LEU A 461 25.69 -1.97 -4.48
C LEU A 461 24.85 -0.70 -4.65
N LEU A 462 24.90 0.16 -3.65
CA LEU A 462 24.28 1.48 -3.62
C LEU A 462 25.39 2.54 -3.69
N THR A 463 25.43 3.27 -4.81
CA THR A 463 26.33 4.41 -5.00
C THR A 463 25.57 5.69 -4.70
N VAL A 464 26.11 6.49 -3.77
CA VAL A 464 25.50 7.73 -3.32
C VAL A 464 26.43 8.87 -3.69
N SER A 465 25.97 9.75 -4.58
CA SER A 465 26.70 10.95 -4.99
C SER A 465 26.07 12.16 -4.31
N PRO A 466 26.57 12.61 -3.14
CA PRO A 466 26.03 13.78 -2.49
C PRO A 466 26.22 15.01 -3.39
N LYS A 467 25.14 15.76 -3.66
CA LYS A 467 25.26 17.12 -4.16
C LYS A 467 25.68 18.01 -2.98
N MET A 468 26.65 18.91 -3.19
CA MET A 468 26.99 19.93 -2.19
C MET A 468 25.75 20.78 -1.91
N ASN A 469 25.21 20.71 -0.70
CA ASN A 469 24.17 21.64 -0.26
C ASN A 469 24.82 22.98 0.15
N ARG A 470 24.03 24.07 0.16
CA ARG A 470 24.49 25.44 0.50
C ARG A 470 25.16 25.55 1.88
N GLU A 471 24.95 24.57 2.76
CA GLU A 471 25.49 24.51 4.12
C GLU A 471 26.76 23.65 4.26
N ASN A 472 27.42 23.22 3.17
CA ASN A 472 28.60 22.34 3.19
C ASN A 472 28.41 20.97 3.87
N GLU A 473 27.18 20.56 4.20
CA GLU A 473 26.89 19.19 4.65
C GLU A 473 26.64 18.25 3.46
N SER A 474 27.51 17.25 3.27
CA SER A 474 27.41 16.24 2.21
C SER A 474 26.54 15.04 2.63
N LYS A 475 25.28 15.27 2.99
CA LYS A 475 24.35 14.20 3.39
C LYS A 475 23.33 13.92 2.29
N CYS A 476 23.09 12.64 2.03
CA CYS A 476 22.01 12.19 1.16
C CYS A 476 21.02 11.35 1.97
N ASN A 477 19.74 11.64 1.77
CA ASN A 477 18.63 10.87 2.33
C ASN A 477 18.26 9.75 1.38
N ILE A 478 18.21 8.52 1.88
CA ILE A 478 17.85 7.34 1.09
C ILE A 478 16.74 6.62 1.81
N VAL A 479 15.72 6.21 1.04
CA VAL A 479 14.65 5.34 1.49
C VAL A 479 14.79 4.01 0.76
N VAL A 480 14.87 2.92 1.53
CA VAL A 480 14.93 1.57 1.00
C VAL A 480 13.69 0.81 1.45
N ALA A 481 12.95 0.24 0.50
CA ALA A 481 11.77 -0.58 0.74
C ALA A 481 12.01 -2.01 0.21
N LEU A 482 11.93 -2.99 1.11
CA LEU A 482 12.03 -4.42 0.76
C LEU A 482 10.64 -5.08 0.82
N MET A 483 10.25 -5.75 -0.28
CA MET A 483 8.95 -6.39 -0.45
C MET A 483 9.10 -7.88 -0.80
N GLN A 484 8.22 -8.74 -0.26
CA GLN A 484 8.12 -10.16 -0.63
C GLN A 484 6.93 -10.42 -1.54
N LEU A 485 7.15 -11.21 -2.59
CA LEU A 485 6.17 -11.48 -3.63
C LEU A 485 5.23 -12.65 -3.28
N ARG A 486 3.94 -12.51 -3.64
CA ARG A 486 2.95 -13.61 -3.83
C ARG A 486 2.61 -14.47 -2.60
N ARG A 487 2.88 -14.06 -1.37
CA ARG A 487 2.64 -14.91 -0.18
C ARG A 487 1.17 -15.05 0.22
N ARG A 488 0.38 -13.96 0.19
CA ARG A 488 -1.07 -14.01 0.50
C ARG A 488 -1.88 -14.85 -0.50
N CYS A 489 -1.43 -14.91 -1.75
CA CYS A 489 -2.07 -15.70 -2.81
C CYS A 489 -1.84 -17.22 -2.67
N VAL A 490 -0.94 -17.66 -1.78
CA VAL A 490 -0.64 -19.10 -1.61
C VAL A 490 -1.64 -19.69 -0.61
N ARG A 491 -2.58 -20.49 -1.14
CA ARG A 491 -3.61 -21.24 -0.41
C ARG A 491 -3.02 -22.38 0.44
N HIS A 492 -2.15 -22.06 1.40
CA HIS A 492 -1.62 -23.06 2.32
C HIS A 492 -1.53 -22.52 3.75
N PRO A 493 -2.26 -23.11 4.73
CA PRO A 493 -2.36 -22.59 6.09
C PRO A 493 -1.02 -22.51 6.85
N ARG A 494 0.02 -23.23 6.39
CA ARG A 494 1.39 -23.16 6.95
C ARG A 494 2.30 -22.08 6.34
N ARG A 495 1.92 -21.42 5.25
CA ARG A 495 2.78 -20.44 4.57
C ARG A 495 2.45 -19.01 4.98
N LYS A 496 2.96 -18.62 6.15
CA LYS A 496 2.91 -17.23 6.64
C LYS A 496 3.84 -16.32 5.84
N MET A 497 3.66 -15.00 5.98
CA MET A 497 4.66 -14.02 5.55
C MET A 497 6.01 -14.38 6.17
N LEU A 498 7.08 -14.32 5.37
CA LEU A 498 8.42 -14.54 5.90
C LEU A 498 8.85 -13.29 6.68
N GLN A 499 9.54 -13.51 7.79
CA GLN A 499 10.33 -12.45 8.40
C GLN A 499 11.47 -12.12 7.44
N ILE A 500 11.40 -10.92 6.87
CA ILE A 500 12.41 -10.36 5.99
C ILE A 500 13.01 -9.14 6.66
N ALA A 501 14.24 -8.78 6.33
CA ALA A 501 14.88 -7.56 6.78
C ALA A 501 16.05 -7.27 5.85
N PHE A 502 16.81 -6.21 6.11
CA PHE A 502 18.06 -5.96 5.39
C PHE A 502 19.06 -5.27 6.30
N VAL A 503 20.33 -5.30 5.90
CA VAL A 503 21.41 -4.54 6.52
C VAL A 503 22.15 -3.76 5.45
N ILE A 504 22.52 -2.52 5.78
CA ILE A 504 23.34 -1.66 4.93
C ILE A 504 24.76 -1.59 5.52
N PHE A 505 25.77 -1.92 4.73
CA PHE A 505 27.19 -1.84 5.09
C PHE A 505 27.89 -0.76 4.29
N SER A 506 28.92 -0.10 4.84
CA SER A 506 29.80 0.77 4.05
C SER A 506 30.83 -0.07 3.28
N ALA A 507 31.16 0.32 2.04
CA ALA A 507 32.26 -0.27 1.30
C ALA A 507 33.56 0.54 1.49
N LEU A 508 34.64 -0.16 1.79
CA LEU A 508 35.98 0.41 1.96
C LEU A 508 36.63 0.69 0.59
N GLY A 509 36.24 1.79 -0.06
CA GLY A 509 36.97 2.38 -1.21
C GLY A 509 36.69 1.79 -2.61
N ALA A 510 37.04 2.57 -3.66
CA ALA A 510 36.79 2.24 -5.07
C ALA A 510 37.78 1.22 -5.68
N GLU A 511 38.97 1.08 -5.11
CA GLU A 511 40.03 0.16 -5.57
C GLU A 511 39.62 -1.30 -5.38
N ASP A 512 38.87 -1.61 -4.32
CA ASP A 512 38.30 -2.92 -4.01
C ASP A 512 37.26 -3.41 -5.04
N LEU A 513 36.73 -2.52 -5.90
CA LEU A 513 35.76 -2.85 -6.95
C LEU A 513 36.44 -3.19 -8.29
N ARG A 514 37.68 -2.70 -8.52
CA ARG A 514 38.38 -2.82 -9.81
C ARG A 514 38.85 -4.23 -10.14
N GLY A 515 39.11 -5.07 -9.14
CA GLY A 515 39.49 -6.48 -9.36
C GLY A 515 38.39 -7.37 -9.94
N SER A 516 37.12 -6.92 -9.96
CA SER A 516 35.97 -7.75 -10.32
C SER A 516 35.19 -7.28 -11.57
N LEU A 517 35.51 -6.09 -12.09
CA LEU A 517 34.82 -5.46 -13.22
C LEU A 517 35.34 -5.87 -14.62
N LEU A 518 36.37 -6.70 -14.73
CA LEU A 518 37.00 -7.07 -16.02
C LEU A 518 36.35 -8.27 -16.74
N THR A 519 35.30 -8.89 -16.19
CA THR A 519 34.57 -9.96 -16.88
C THR A 519 33.10 -9.56 -17.01
N GLY A 520 32.70 -9.13 -18.20
CA GLY A 520 31.37 -8.60 -18.53
C GLY A 520 30.22 -9.58 -18.35
N GLY A 521 29.84 -9.85 -17.11
CA GLY A 521 28.64 -10.58 -16.75
C GLY A 521 28.18 -10.17 -15.36
N SER A 522 26.87 -10.02 -15.20
CA SER A 522 26.19 -9.77 -13.94
C SER A 522 26.62 -10.79 -12.88
N LYS A 523 27.67 -10.50 -12.11
CA LYS A 523 28.16 -11.36 -11.03
C LYS A 523 28.12 -10.65 -9.69
N PHE A 524 27.38 -11.30 -8.81
CA PHE A 524 27.23 -11.08 -7.37
C PHE A 524 28.60 -10.95 -6.69
N ILE A 525 28.80 -9.88 -5.93
CA ILE A 525 29.95 -9.72 -5.05
C ILE A 525 29.62 -10.45 -3.74
N THR A 526 30.26 -11.57 -3.46
CA THR A 526 30.25 -12.22 -2.14
C THR A 526 31.54 -11.88 -1.40
N ARG A 527 31.48 -11.04 -0.36
CA ARG A 527 32.62 -10.86 0.55
C ARG A 527 32.57 -11.91 1.67
N LYS A 528 33.73 -12.53 1.96
CA LYS A 528 33.93 -13.38 3.13
C LYS A 528 33.89 -12.54 4.42
N PRO A 529 33.48 -13.11 5.56
CA PRO A 529 33.20 -12.38 6.82
C PRO A 529 34.38 -11.58 7.43
N GLY A 530 35.61 -11.72 6.94
CA GLY A 530 36.81 -11.10 7.51
C GLY A 530 37.21 -9.73 6.94
N GLN A 531 36.50 -9.19 5.94
CA GLN A 531 36.85 -7.91 5.27
C GLN A 531 35.84 -6.78 5.52
N VAL A 532 35.01 -6.88 6.55
CA VAL A 532 34.02 -5.86 6.92
C VAL A 532 34.40 -5.30 8.29
N GLN A 533 34.89 -4.06 8.34
CA GLN A 533 35.10 -3.34 9.60
C GLN A 533 33.74 -2.84 10.11
N LEU A 534 33.35 -3.30 11.30
CA LEU A 534 32.32 -2.66 12.10
C LEU A 534 32.87 -1.35 12.66
N ILE A 535 32.21 -0.22 12.38
CA ILE A 535 32.41 0.98 13.20
C ILE A 535 31.62 0.78 14.49
N SER A 536 32.27 0.22 15.50
CA SER A 536 31.88 0.38 16.90
C SER A 536 32.68 1.54 17.49
N GLY A 537 32.04 2.70 17.61
CA GLY A 537 32.44 3.76 18.54
C GLY A 537 31.28 3.98 19.52
N ARG A 538 31.57 4.10 20.82
CA ARG A 538 30.58 4.27 21.90
C ARG A 538 29.60 5.44 21.67
N PRO A 539 28.43 5.42 22.34
CA PRO A 539 27.16 5.88 21.79
C PRO A 539 26.98 7.40 21.89
N PRO A 540 26.52 8.07 20.83
CA PRO A 540 25.56 9.16 21.01
C PRO A 540 24.22 8.52 21.36
N GLN A 541 23.67 8.89 22.51
CA GLN A 541 22.28 8.61 22.86
C GLN A 541 21.35 9.19 21.77
N ALA A 542 20.91 8.36 20.81
CA ALA A 542 19.79 8.60 19.90
C ALA A 542 19.46 7.28 19.18
N PRO A 543 18.18 7.02 18.88
CA PRO A 543 17.54 5.78 19.30
C PRO A 543 17.91 4.60 18.41
N SER A 544 18.20 3.50 19.09
CA SER A 544 18.06 2.13 18.62
C SER A 544 16.80 2.01 17.76
N VAL A 545 16.93 1.79 16.45
CA VAL A 545 15.78 1.34 15.66
C VAL A 545 15.54 -0.11 16.05
N TRP A 546 14.58 -0.27 16.95
CA TRP A 546 14.03 -1.56 17.30
C TRP A 546 13.46 -2.20 16.04
N ILE A 547 14.01 -3.36 15.69
CA ILE A 547 13.40 -4.27 14.71
C ILE A 547 12.16 -4.84 15.39
N SER A 548 11.03 -4.19 15.19
CA SER A 548 9.74 -4.69 15.64
C SER A 548 9.31 -5.84 14.73
N ARG A 549 9.15 -7.03 15.33
CA ARG A 549 8.28 -8.09 14.81
C ARG A 549 6.88 -7.49 14.65
N TYR A 550 6.19 -7.65 13.52
CA TYR A 550 4.75 -7.99 13.49
C TYR A 550 4.28 -8.43 12.09
N SER A 551 3.43 -9.48 12.15
CA SER A 551 2.61 -10.24 11.17
C SER A 551 3.13 -10.56 9.76
#